data_AF-A0AAV8VZ77-F1
#
_entry.id   AF-A0AAV8VZ77-F1
#
_cell.length_a   1.000
_cell.length_b   1.000
_cell.length_c   1.000
_cell.angle_alpha   90.00
_cell.angle_beta   90.00
_cell.angle_gamma   90.00
#
_symmetry.space_group_name_H-M   'P 1'
#
loop_
_entity.id
_entity.type
_entity.pdbx_description
1 polymer ?
#
loop_
_entity_poly.entity_id
_entity_poly.type
_entity_poly.pdbx_seq_one_letter_code
_entity_poly.pdbx_strand_id
1 'polypeptide(L)'
;ATREFLEKVNAKYRRKMGPVAWSMAVRFLYARKFDVVRALALFDQHELTRQREGLCRFDPLQEPLQSELLTGKFTILPKRDSTDAAIAVFTAHKHIPANSTHQTTLQGVVYQLDCALQNPTTQKAGIVFIYDMSNSKYANFDYDLSQKILTLLK
;
A
#
# COMPACT_ATOMS: atom_id res chain seq x y z
N ALA A 1 8.94 -22.05 7.34
CA ALA A 1 8.75 -20.84 6.52
C ALA A 1 8.97 -19.54 7.29
N THR A 2 8.13 -19.17 8.27
CA THR A 2 8.22 -17.85 8.95
C THR A 2 9.52 -17.59 9.70
N ARG A 3 9.99 -18.58 10.46
CA ARG A 3 11.28 -18.50 11.16
C ARG A 3 12.45 -18.33 10.19
N GLU A 4 12.46 -19.13 9.12
CA GLU A 4 13.50 -19.06 8.08
C GLU A 4 13.51 -17.70 7.35
N PHE A 5 12.34 -17.15 7.04
CA PHE A 5 12.22 -15.81 6.47
C PHE A 5 12.79 -14.75 7.42
N LEU A 6 12.41 -14.78 8.71
CA LEU A 6 12.89 -13.84 9.71
C LEU A 6 14.40 -13.94 9.93
N GLU A 7 14.96 -15.14 9.95
CA GLU A 7 16.41 -15.34 10.07
C GLU A 7 17.15 -14.71 8.87
N LYS A 8 16.67 -14.92 7.64
CA LYS A 8 17.27 -14.35 6.42
C LYS A 8 17.13 -12.83 6.36
N VAL A 9 15.96 -12.27 6.69
CA VAL A 9 15.74 -10.81 6.70
C VAL A 9 16.55 -10.15 7.82
N ASN A 10 16.51 -10.69 9.04
CA ASN A 10 17.25 -10.11 10.16
C ASN A 10 18.77 -10.25 9.96
N ALA A 11 19.28 -11.26 9.27
CA ALA A 11 20.69 -11.35 8.91
C ALA A 11 21.10 -10.22 7.95
N LYS A 12 20.25 -9.90 6.95
CA LYS A 12 20.52 -8.91 5.92
C LYS A 12 20.26 -7.46 6.35
N TYR A 13 19.22 -7.22 7.15
CA TYR A 13 18.71 -5.88 7.48
C TYR A 13 18.85 -5.47 8.95
N ARG A 14 19.49 -6.29 9.80
CA ARG A 14 19.64 -6.03 11.25
C ARG A 14 20.06 -4.62 11.60
N ARG A 15 21.02 -4.10 10.83
CA ARG A 15 21.65 -2.78 11.07
C ARG A 15 20.82 -1.61 10.53
N LYS A 16 19.89 -1.85 9.61
CA LYS A 16 19.10 -0.79 8.95
C LYS A 16 17.71 -0.60 9.53
N MET A 17 17.03 -1.68 9.93
CA MET A 17 15.61 -1.63 10.31
C MET A 17 15.29 -2.21 11.70
N GLY A 18 16.28 -2.79 12.39
CA GLY A 18 16.02 -3.57 13.60
C GLY A 18 15.30 -4.90 13.29
N PRO A 19 14.87 -5.64 14.32
CA PRO A 19 14.21 -6.93 14.14
C PRO A 19 12.81 -6.75 13.51
N VAL A 20 12.56 -7.44 12.40
CA VAL A 20 11.24 -7.43 11.76
C VAL A 20 10.23 -8.19 12.61
N ALA A 21 9.06 -7.60 12.83
CA ALA A 21 7.98 -8.23 13.58
C ALA A 21 7.45 -9.49 12.89
N TRP A 22 7.04 -10.49 13.69
CA TRP A 22 6.47 -11.73 13.18
C TRP A 22 5.27 -11.49 12.26
N SER A 23 4.38 -10.57 12.65
CA SER A 23 3.20 -10.19 11.86
C SER A 23 3.56 -9.68 10.46
N MET A 24 4.67 -8.93 10.33
CA MET A 24 5.15 -8.45 9.04
C MET A 24 5.65 -9.61 8.17
N ALA A 25 6.45 -10.52 8.74
CA ALA A 25 6.92 -11.71 8.02
C ALA A 25 5.76 -12.59 7.51
N VAL A 26 4.71 -12.76 8.31
CA VAL A 26 3.52 -13.53 7.93
C VAL A 26 2.82 -12.91 6.71
N ARG A 27 2.72 -11.58 6.60
CA ARG A 27 2.09 -10.90 5.45
C ARG A 27 2.79 -11.23 4.12
N PHE A 28 4.12 -11.12 4.09
CA PHE A 28 4.90 -11.42 2.88
C PHE A 28 4.82 -12.89 2.48
N LEU A 29 4.78 -13.79 3.47
CA LEU A 29 4.63 -15.22 3.21
C LEU A 29 3.24 -15.56 2.69
N TYR A 30 2.16 -15.00 3.26
CA TYR A 30 0.81 -15.18 2.73
C TYR A 30 0.70 -14.73 1.27
N ALA A 31 1.25 -13.56 0.94
CA ALA A 31 1.25 -13.01 -0.42
C ALA A 31 1.99 -13.88 -1.46
N ARG A 32 2.84 -14.82 -1.00
CA ARG A 32 3.62 -15.73 -1.86
C ARG A 32 3.36 -17.20 -1.55
N LYS A 33 2.21 -17.53 -0.94
CA LYS A 33 1.80 -18.91 -0.62
C LYS A 33 2.87 -19.66 0.18
N PHE A 34 3.50 -18.98 1.13
CA PHE A 34 4.57 -19.47 2.02
C PHE A 34 5.89 -19.85 1.33
N ASP A 35 6.08 -19.41 0.08
CA ASP A 35 7.37 -19.51 -0.59
C ASP A 35 8.35 -18.47 -0.06
N VAL A 36 9.38 -18.95 0.65
CA VAL A 36 10.35 -18.09 1.34
C VAL A 36 11.17 -17.27 0.36
N VAL A 37 11.59 -17.83 -0.77
CA VAL A 37 12.45 -17.13 -1.75
C VAL A 37 11.68 -16.00 -2.42
N ARG A 38 10.45 -16.28 -2.86
CA ARG A 38 9.59 -15.26 -3.47
C ARG A 38 9.14 -14.21 -2.46
N ALA A 39 8.91 -14.59 -1.20
CA ALA A 39 8.58 -13.64 -0.14
C ALA A 39 9.75 -12.69 0.17
N LEU A 40 11.00 -13.18 0.15
CA LEU A 40 12.19 -12.35 0.34
C LEU A 40 12.36 -11.35 -0.81
N ALA A 41 12.18 -11.78 -2.06
CA ALA A 41 12.23 -10.88 -3.21
C ALA A 41 11.14 -9.78 -3.11
N LEU A 42 9.92 -10.15 -2.69
CA LEU A 42 8.85 -9.19 -2.45
C LEU A 42 9.19 -8.21 -1.33
N PHE A 43 9.79 -8.67 -0.23
CA PHE A 43 10.23 -7.82 0.88
C PHE A 43 11.30 -6.82 0.43
N ASP A 44 12.32 -7.29 -0.30
CA ASP A 44 13.40 -6.44 -0.82
C ASP A 44 12.83 -5.34 -1.75
N GLN A 45 11.92 -5.72 -2.65
CA GLN A 45 11.26 -4.76 -3.55
C GLN A 45 10.39 -3.77 -2.78
N HIS A 46 9.63 -4.23 -1.78
CA HIS A 46 8.81 -3.38 -0.92
C HIS A 46 9.64 -2.31 -0.22
N GLU A 47 10.78 -2.70 0.37
CA GLU A 47 11.69 -1.78 1.05
C GLU A 47 12.34 -0.77 0.09
N LEU A 48 12.77 -1.22 -1.09
CA LEU A 48 13.34 -0.34 -2.10
C LEU A 48 12.32 0.70 -2.60
N THR A 49 11.08 0.27 -2.84
CA THR A 49 10.01 1.18 -3.26
C THR A 49 9.66 2.17 -2.16
N ARG A 50 9.58 1.71 -0.89
CA ARG A 50 9.32 2.63 0.23
C ARG A 50 10.41 3.68 0.39
N GLN A 51 11.67 3.29 0.29
CA GLN A 51 12.80 4.22 0.40
C GLN A 51 12.82 5.21 -0.76
N ARG A 52 12.58 4.73 -1.99
CA ARG A 52 12.55 5.57 -3.20
C ARG A 52 11.46 6.63 -3.17
N GLU A 53 10.27 6.26 -2.71
CA GLU A 53 9.10 7.14 -2.68
C GLU A 53 8.93 7.90 -1.35
N GLY A 54 9.86 7.72 -0.38
CA GLY A 54 9.81 8.39 0.92
C GLY A 54 8.68 7.92 1.84
N LEU A 55 8.30 6.64 1.76
CA LEU A 55 7.15 6.02 2.42
C LEU A 55 7.51 5.30 3.74
N CYS A 56 8.55 5.76 4.43
CA CYS A 56 9.12 5.05 5.58
C CYS A 56 8.44 5.39 6.92
N ARG A 57 7.79 6.56 7.03
CA ARG A 57 7.01 6.98 8.21
C ARG A 57 5.83 7.82 7.77
N PHE A 58 4.62 7.42 8.14
CA PHE A 58 3.40 8.18 7.93
C PHE A 58 2.90 8.69 9.27
N ASP A 59 2.60 9.98 9.35
CA ASP A 59 1.81 10.54 10.43
C ASP A 59 0.47 11.02 9.85
N PRO A 60 -0.63 10.27 10.04
CA PRO A 60 -1.94 10.62 9.49
C PRO A 60 -2.55 11.87 10.13
N LEU A 61 -1.99 12.37 11.23
CA LEU A 61 -2.45 13.57 11.93
C LEU A 61 -1.65 14.81 11.54
N GLN A 62 -0.63 14.68 10.68
CA GLN A 62 0.17 15.80 10.21
C GLN A 62 -0.16 16.17 8.76
N GLU A 63 -0.10 17.47 8.47
CA GLU A 63 -0.13 17.97 7.11
C GLU A 63 1.16 17.57 6.36
N PRO A 64 1.10 17.30 5.04
CA PRO A 64 -0.07 17.40 4.17
C PRO A 64 -0.94 16.12 4.09
N LEU A 65 -0.59 15.07 4.84
CA LEU A 65 -1.25 13.77 4.76
C LEU A 65 -2.67 13.79 5.35
N GLN A 66 -2.88 14.52 6.44
CA GLN A 66 -4.19 14.65 7.09
C GLN A 66 -5.25 15.20 6.13
N SER A 67 -5.00 16.36 5.52
CA SER A 67 -5.92 16.96 4.56
C SER A 67 -6.17 16.06 3.36
N GLU A 68 -5.12 15.39 2.86
CA GLU A 68 -5.24 14.43 1.77
C GLU A 68 -6.17 13.25 2.11
N LEU A 69 -6.03 12.66 3.31
CA LEU A 69 -6.90 11.58 3.77
C LEU A 69 -8.36 12.06 3.90
N LEU A 70 -8.57 13.29 4.36
CA LEU A 70 -9.89 13.90 4.50
C LEU A 70 -10.59 14.16 3.15
N THR A 71 -9.84 14.29 2.04
CA THR A 71 -10.45 14.42 0.70
C THR A 71 -11.32 13.20 0.34
N GLY A 72 -11.03 12.03 0.92
CA GLY A 72 -11.72 10.78 0.58
C GLY A 72 -11.64 10.44 -0.90
N LYS A 73 -10.57 10.85 -1.60
CA LYS A 73 -10.32 10.46 -2.99
C LYS A 73 -9.87 9.00 -3.09
N PHE A 74 -9.20 8.49 -2.05
CA PHE A 74 -8.95 7.07 -1.88
C PHE A 74 -9.66 6.59 -0.61
N THR A 75 -10.42 5.50 -0.70
CA THR A 75 -11.16 4.93 0.43
C THR A 75 -11.19 3.41 0.37
N ILE A 76 -11.19 2.76 1.53
CA ILE A 76 -11.50 1.33 1.66
C ILE A 76 -12.97 1.21 2.07
N LEU A 77 -13.78 0.53 1.27
CA LEU A 77 -15.20 0.35 1.58
C LEU A 77 -15.39 -0.58 2.77
N PRO A 78 -16.41 -0.35 3.61
CA PRO A 78 -16.71 -1.22 4.75
C PRO A 78 -17.22 -2.60 4.30
N LYS A 79 -17.78 -2.70 3.09
CA LYS A 79 -18.25 -3.96 2.50
C LYS A 79 -17.13 -4.62 1.70
N ARG A 80 -17.12 -5.95 1.76
CA ARG A 80 -16.24 -6.82 0.98
C ARG A 80 -16.98 -7.35 -0.25
N ASP A 81 -16.23 -7.86 -1.21
CA ASP A 81 -16.81 -8.56 -2.36
C ASP A 81 -17.28 -9.98 -1.98
N SER A 82 -17.76 -10.75 -2.97
CA SER A 82 -18.19 -12.13 -2.77
C SER A 82 -17.06 -13.12 -2.44
N THR A 83 -15.80 -12.69 -2.55
CA THR A 83 -14.61 -13.49 -2.25
C THR A 83 -13.92 -13.08 -0.94
N ASP A 84 -14.56 -12.21 -0.15
CA ASP A 84 -14.04 -11.56 1.06
C ASP A 84 -12.87 -10.57 0.80
N ALA A 85 -12.58 -10.22 -0.44
CA ALA A 85 -11.57 -9.21 -0.76
C ALA A 85 -12.02 -7.82 -0.31
N ALA A 86 -11.10 -7.04 0.24
CA ALA A 86 -11.37 -5.65 0.59
C ALA A 86 -11.50 -4.81 -0.69
N ILE A 87 -12.48 -3.89 -0.73
CA ILE A 87 -12.69 -3.05 -1.91
C ILE A 87 -12.05 -1.69 -1.66
N ALA A 88 -11.05 -1.35 -2.46
CA ALA A 88 -10.39 -0.05 -2.48
C ALA A 88 -10.91 0.76 -3.66
N VAL A 89 -11.33 2.01 -3.43
CA VAL A 89 -11.87 2.89 -4.48
C VAL A 89 -11.02 4.14 -4.57
N PHE A 90 -10.49 4.42 -5.76
CA PHE A 90 -9.88 5.70 -6.11
C PHE A 90 -10.83 6.51 -6.98
N THR A 91 -11.28 7.65 -6.49
CA THR A 91 -12.23 8.55 -7.14
C THR A 91 -11.47 9.66 -7.87
N ALA A 92 -11.29 9.50 -9.19
CA ALA A 92 -10.43 10.37 -9.98
C ALA A 92 -10.90 11.84 -10.00
N HIS A 93 -12.21 12.11 -10.05
CA HIS A 93 -12.72 13.49 -10.08
C HIS A 93 -12.40 14.33 -8.82
N LYS A 94 -12.10 13.67 -7.69
CA LYS A 94 -11.66 14.33 -6.45
C LYS A 94 -10.16 14.61 -6.43
N HIS A 95 -9.40 14.03 -7.34
CA HIS A 95 -7.97 14.30 -7.46
C HIS A 95 -7.76 15.61 -8.22
N ILE A 96 -7.19 16.60 -7.53
CA ILE A 96 -6.83 17.90 -8.11
C ILE A 96 -5.32 18.03 -7.98
N PRO A 97 -4.54 17.77 -9.05
CA PRO A 97 -3.07 17.83 -9.01
C PRO A 97 -2.52 19.18 -8.54
N ALA A 98 -3.28 20.27 -8.74
CA ALA A 98 -2.92 21.60 -8.28
C ALA A 98 -2.96 21.77 -6.74
N ASN A 99 -3.73 20.94 -6.04
CA ASN A 99 -3.97 21.08 -4.60
C ASN A 99 -3.18 20.05 -3.77
N SER A 100 -2.79 18.92 -4.34
CA SER A 100 -2.03 17.87 -3.65
C SER A 100 -0.93 17.35 -4.55
N THR A 101 0.30 17.24 -4.03
CA THR A 101 1.37 16.57 -4.76
C THR A 101 1.06 15.09 -4.94
N HIS A 102 1.51 14.50 -6.06
CA HIS A 102 1.37 13.05 -6.28
C HIS A 102 2.02 12.24 -5.15
N GLN A 103 3.07 12.75 -4.50
CA GLN A 103 3.72 12.07 -3.38
C GLN A 103 2.79 11.98 -2.17
N THR A 104 2.11 13.08 -1.81
CA THR A 104 1.13 13.09 -0.72
C THR A 104 -0.04 12.14 -1.02
N THR A 105 -0.54 12.15 -2.25
CA THR A 105 -1.59 11.21 -2.67
C THR A 105 -1.13 9.75 -2.57
N LEU A 106 0.10 9.46 -3.01
CA LEU A 106 0.69 8.13 -2.90
C LEU A 106 0.84 7.68 -1.44
N GLN A 107 1.28 8.58 -0.55
CA GLN A 107 1.35 8.34 0.89
C GLN A 107 -0.03 7.98 1.46
N GLY A 108 -1.08 8.72 1.10
CA GLY A 108 -2.45 8.44 1.52
C GLY A 108 -2.96 7.08 1.05
N VAL A 109 -2.67 6.69 -0.19
CA VAL A 109 -3.02 5.38 -0.75
C VAL A 109 -2.30 4.27 0.00
N VAL A 110 -0.98 4.37 0.16
CA VAL A 110 -0.15 3.34 0.82
C VAL A 110 -0.54 3.18 2.29
N TYR A 111 -0.78 4.30 2.99
CA TYR A 111 -1.23 4.27 4.39
C TYR A 111 -2.54 3.50 4.56
N GLN A 112 -3.54 3.80 3.74
CA GLN A 112 -4.84 3.11 3.81
C GLN A 112 -4.74 1.62 3.44
N LEU A 113 -3.89 1.27 2.47
CA LEU A 113 -3.60 -0.13 2.14
C LEU A 113 -2.88 -0.85 3.30
N ASP A 114 -1.92 -0.20 3.96
CA ASP A 114 -1.23 -0.74 5.13
C ASP A 114 -2.21 -1.02 6.27
N CYS A 115 -3.17 -0.11 6.51
CA CYS A 115 -4.26 -0.31 7.46
C CYS A 115 -5.17 -1.48 7.05
N ALA A 116 -5.57 -1.57 5.77
CA ALA A 116 -6.41 -2.65 5.28
C ALA A 116 -5.73 -4.03 5.41
N LEU A 117 -4.41 -4.08 5.20
CA LEU A 117 -3.58 -5.28 5.34
C LEU A 117 -3.34 -5.69 6.81
N GLN A 118 -3.77 -4.91 7.80
CA GLN A 118 -3.79 -5.39 9.19
C GLN A 118 -4.85 -6.47 9.41
N ASN A 119 -5.91 -6.48 8.58
CA ASN A 119 -6.97 -7.45 8.66
C ASN A 119 -6.54 -8.82 8.05
N PRO A 120 -6.59 -9.94 8.81
CA PRO A 120 -6.22 -11.26 8.30
C PRO A 120 -7.04 -11.72 7.09
N THR A 121 -8.32 -11.36 7.03
CA THR A 121 -9.19 -11.67 5.90
C THR A 121 -8.70 -11.00 4.63
N THR A 122 -8.30 -9.73 4.71
CA THR A 122 -7.71 -8.99 3.58
C THR A 122 -6.36 -9.60 3.16
N GLN A 123 -5.53 -10.07 4.09
CA GLN A 123 -4.27 -10.74 3.74
C GLN A 123 -4.50 -12.05 2.97
N LYS A 124 -5.61 -12.75 3.24
CA LYS A 124 -5.97 -14.01 2.59
C LYS A 124 -6.68 -13.81 1.26
N ALA A 125 -7.70 -12.96 1.22
CA ALA A 125 -8.56 -12.75 0.06
C ALA A 125 -8.03 -11.68 -0.91
N GLY A 126 -7.13 -10.81 -0.44
CA GLY A 126 -6.56 -9.73 -1.23
C GLY A 126 -7.42 -8.46 -1.24
N ILE A 127 -7.18 -7.62 -2.24
CA ILE A 127 -7.80 -6.30 -2.40
C ILE A 127 -8.25 -6.17 -3.85
N VAL A 128 -9.51 -5.76 -4.04
CA VAL A 128 -10.05 -5.34 -5.34
C VAL A 128 -9.91 -3.83 -5.42
N PHE A 129 -9.20 -3.35 -6.43
CA PHE A 129 -9.00 -1.92 -6.66
C PHE A 129 -9.91 -1.43 -7.78
N ILE A 130 -10.76 -0.46 -7.46
CA ILE A 130 -11.69 0.20 -8.37
C ILE A 130 -11.17 1.61 -8.64
N TYR A 131 -10.92 1.91 -9.91
CA TYR A 131 -10.57 3.25 -10.36
C TYR A 131 -11.82 3.91 -10.94
N ASP A 132 -12.48 4.75 -10.14
CA ASP A 132 -13.70 5.44 -10.52
C ASP A 132 -13.37 6.70 -11.34
N MET A 133 -13.63 6.60 -12.64
CA MET A 133 -13.45 7.68 -13.61
C MET A 133 -14.71 8.54 -13.80
N SER A 134 -15.79 8.27 -13.07
CA SER A 134 -17.03 9.02 -13.20
C SER A 134 -16.81 10.50 -12.92
N ASN A 135 -17.29 11.36 -13.82
CA ASN A 135 -17.15 12.82 -13.78
C ASN A 135 -15.71 13.35 -13.74
N SER A 136 -14.70 12.51 -14.05
CA SER A 136 -13.32 12.95 -14.14
C SER A 136 -13.09 13.79 -15.40
N LYS A 137 -12.30 14.84 -15.28
CA LYS A 137 -11.83 15.67 -16.41
C LYS A 137 -10.37 15.38 -16.69
N TYR A 138 -9.87 15.80 -17.86
CA TYR A 138 -8.46 15.67 -18.19
C TYR A 138 -7.53 16.34 -17.15
N ALA A 139 -7.97 17.46 -16.57
CA ALA A 139 -7.24 18.16 -15.52
C ALA A 139 -7.13 17.36 -14.19
N ASN A 140 -7.95 16.34 -13.99
CA ASN A 140 -7.88 15.44 -12.84
C ASN A 140 -6.95 14.25 -13.08
N PHE A 141 -6.52 14.01 -14.33
CA PHE A 141 -5.73 12.85 -14.68
C PHE A 141 -4.24 13.11 -14.43
N ASP A 142 -3.64 12.30 -13.57
CA ASP A 142 -2.19 12.26 -13.34
C ASP A 142 -1.66 10.90 -13.79
N TYR A 143 -0.95 10.92 -14.92
CA TYR A 143 -0.40 9.72 -15.55
C TYR A 143 0.67 9.07 -14.67
N ASP A 144 1.59 9.86 -14.10
CA ASP A 144 2.70 9.36 -13.30
C ASP A 144 2.20 8.74 -12.00
N LEU A 145 1.23 9.40 -11.34
CA LEU A 145 0.56 8.86 -10.16
C LEU A 145 -0.12 7.53 -10.47
N SER A 146 -0.85 7.45 -11.58
CA SER A 146 -1.57 6.24 -11.98
C SER A 146 -0.60 5.07 -12.25
N GLN A 147 0.53 5.34 -12.92
CA GLN A 147 1.57 4.33 -13.12
C GLN A 147 2.20 3.86 -11.81
N LYS A 148 2.46 4.77 -10.87
CA LYS A 148 3.00 4.43 -9.55
C LYS A 148 2.02 3.57 -8.75
N ILE A 149 0.74 3.92 -8.73
CA ILE A 149 -0.30 3.12 -8.05
C ILE A 149 -0.38 1.72 -8.65
N LEU A 150 -0.41 1.60 -9.99
CA LEU A 150 -0.43 0.29 -10.65
C LEU A 150 0.84 -0.54 -10.37
N THR A 151 1.99 0.11 -10.27
CA THR A 151 3.26 -0.56 -9.95
C THR A 151 3.29 -1.05 -8.50
N LEU A 152 2.67 -0.32 -7.56
CA LEU A 152 2.52 -0.75 -6.17
C LEU A 152 1.58 -1.95 -6.00
N LEU A 153 0.63 -2.12 -6.92
CA LEU A 153 -0.37 -3.19 -6.88
C LEU A 153 0.05 -4.47 -7.64
N LYS A 154 1.19 -4.45 -8.35
CA LYS A 154 1.79 -5.63 -9.02
C LYS A 154 2.66 -6.44 -8.05
#